data_AF-A0A379TI80-F1
#
_entry.id   AF-A0A379TI80-F1
#
_cell.length_a   1.000
_cell.length_b   1.000
_cell.length_c   1.000
_cell.angle_alpha   90.00
_cell.angle_beta   90.00
_cell.angle_gamma   90.00
#
_symmetry.space_group_name_H-M   'P 1'
#
loop_
_entity.id
_entity.type
_entity.pdbx_description
1 polymer ?
#
loop_
_entity_poly.entity_id
_entity_poly.type
_entity_poly.pdbx_seq_one_letter_code
_entity_poly.pdbx_strand_id
1 'polypeptide(L)'
;MRDVYRSLLTALAGVLALWLILGFWPLSVGSRVALSLLVILVCGAMLWRQRRASQARATAVREIVDENLPPEDFQGAVILVCGDNSPLFVSGSRHRETRQGWYLWVKDAEQLPLLAQHLSLVRPALASQISVMLAVVPEQHTSGDDFTQSLRSWQRAVVQCRAAFGTIPPLWTVTWVSPSAACVEAEPVWFTTVSQRTGIQVYQPCQGNVSLTEWTRETGSDGCLSRLSQGLWLDGLLAWQEQRSQ
;
A
#
# COMPACT_ATOMS: atom_id res chain seq x y z
N MET A 1 -0.67 15.63 -7.63
CA MET A 1 -1.61 16.09 -8.67
C MET A 1 -3.04 16.31 -8.17
N ARG A 2 -3.58 15.46 -7.27
CA ARG A 2 -4.97 15.56 -6.77
C ARG A 2 -5.26 16.86 -5.98
N ASP A 3 -4.28 17.36 -5.22
CA ASP A 3 -4.41 18.61 -4.45
C ASP A 3 -4.44 19.86 -5.32
N VAL A 4 -3.73 19.82 -6.46
CA VAL A 4 -3.72 20.91 -7.44
C VAL A 4 -5.10 21.04 -8.08
N TYR A 5 -5.73 19.91 -8.43
CA TYR A 5 -7.07 19.88 -9.01
C TYR A 5 -8.14 20.39 -8.05
N ARG A 6 -8.06 20.00 -6.77
CA ARG A 6 -8.95 20.51 -5.71
C ARG A 6 -8.77 22.02 -5.51
N SER A 7 -7.52 22.51 -5.52
CA SER A 7 -7.24 23.94 -5.44
C SER A 7 -7.80 24.71 -6.65
N LEU A 8 -7.65 24.15 -7.85
CA LEU A 8 -8.18 24.72 -9.09
C LEU A 8 -9.71 24.77 -9.09
N LEU A 9 -10.38 23.71 -8.64
CA LEU A 9 -11.83 23.67 -8.47
C LEU A 9 -12.32 24.72 -7.47
N THR A 10 -11.64 24.88 -6.33
CA THR A 10 -12.00 25.93 -5.35
C THR A 10 -11.79 27.33 -5.91
N ALA A 11 -10.72 27.56 -6.67
CA ALA A 11 -10.48 28.84 -7.33
C ALA A 11 -11.54 29.12 -8.40
N LEU A 12 -11.87 28.13 -9.23
CA LEU A 12 -12.88 28.25 -10.28
C LEU A 12 -14.27 28.48 -9.70
N ALA A 13 -14.65 27.78 -8.63
CA ALA A 13 -15.89 28.02 -7.91
C ALA A 13 -15.95 29.43 -7.31
N GLY A 14 -14.83 29.92 -6.75
CA GLY A 14 -14.72 31.30 -6.27
C GLY A 14 -14.89 32.33 -7.38
N VAL A 15 -14.26 32.12 -8.54
CA VAL A 15 -14.38 32.99 -9.72
C VAL A 15 -15.81 32.98 -10.26
N LEU A 16 -16.44 31.81 -10.37
CA LEU A 16 -17.83 31.68 -10.82
C LEU A 16 -18.81 32.36 -9.87
N ALA A 17 -18.63 32.20 -8.55
CA ALA A 17 -19.45 32.89 -7.56
C ALA A 17 -19.26 34.41 -7.65
N LEU A 18 -18.02 34.89 -7.81
CA LEU A 18 -17.72 36.31 -7.98
C LEU A 18 -18.35 36.86 -9.27
N TRP A 19 -18.29 36.09 -10.36
CA TRP A 19 -18.92 36.44 -11.63
C TRP A 19 -20.45 36.51 -11.52
N LEU A 20 -21.08 35.56 -10.81
CA LEU A 20 -22.53 35.53 -10.56
C LEU A 20 -22.98 36.76 -9.72
N ILE A 21 -22.21 37.10 -8.68
CA ILE A 21 -22.47 38.25 -7.79
C ILE A 21 -22.30 39.58 -8.53
N LEU A 22 -21.31 39.68 -9.43
CA LEU A 22 -21.07 40.90 -10.22
C LEU A 22 -22.04 41.06 -11.40
N GLY A 23 -22.50 39.97 -12.00
CA GLY A 23 -23.26 39.98 -13.25
C GLY A 23 -24.78 39.95 -13.12
N PHE A 24 -25.34 39.34 -12.06
CA PHE A 24 -26.77 38.99 -12.06
C PHE A 24 -27.64 39.63 -10.97
N TRP A 25 -27.06 40.28 -9.94
CA TRP A 25 -27.86 40.83 -8.82
C TRP A 25 -27.84 42.37 -8.75
N PRO A 26 -29.02 43.04 -8.69
CA PRO A 26 -29.11 44.47 -8.41
C PRO A 26 -29.00 44.70 -6.88
N LEU A 27 -27.86 44.30 -6.31
CA LEU A 27 -27.54 44.49 -4.89
C LEU A 27 -26.92 45.87 -4.66
N SER A 28 -27.21 46.47 -3.50
CA SER A 28 -26.52 47.69 -3.09
C SER A 28 -25.01 47.44 -3.04
N VAL A 29 -24.23 48.45 -3.44
CA VAL A 29 -22.76 48.36 -3.61
C VAL A 29 -22.08 47.76 -2.38
N GLY A 30 -22.56 48.08 -1.16
CA GLY A 30 -22.02 47.54 0.09
C GLY A 30 -22.20 46.02 0.24
N SER A 31 -23.37 45.48 -0.11
CA SER A 31 -23.64 44.04 -0.01
C SER A 31 -22.87 43.21 -1.05
N ARG A 32 -22.64 43.76 -2.25
CA ARG A 32 -21.82 43.15 -3.30
C ARG A 32 -20.35 43.04 -2.88
N VAL A 33 -19.81 44.09 -2.26
CA VAL A 33 -18.44 44.07 -1.71
C VAL A 33 -18.35 43.06 -0.57
N ALA A 34 -19.29 43.05 0.38
CA ALA A 34 -19.29 42.13 1.51
C ALA A 34 -19.31 40.65 1.07
N LEU A 35 -20.15 40.28 0.09
CA LEU A 35 -20.22 38.91 -0.43
C LEU A 35 -18.95 38.50 -1.18
N SER A 36 -18.36 39.41 -1.97
CA SER A 36 -17.08 39.13 -2.67
C SER A 36 -15.94 38.85 -1.69
N LEU A 37 -15.88 39.62 -0.60
CA LEU A 37 -14.88 39.48 0.44
C LEU A 37 -15.07 38.16 1.22
N LEU A 38 -16.32 37.77 1.49
CA LEU A 38 -16.68 36.48 2.08
C LEU A 38 -16.20 35.31 1.21
N VAL A 39 -16.45 35.34 -0.11
CA VAL A 39 -16.04 34.27 -1.03
C VAL A 39 -14.51 34.12 -1.08
N ILE A 40 -13.78 35.24 -1.15
CA ILE A 40 -12.31 35.24 -1.13
C ILE A 40 -11.80 34.68 0.19
N LEU A 41 -12.40 35.08 1.32
CA LEU A 41 -12.02 34.62 2.65
C LEU A 41 -12.25 33.11 2.82
N VAL A 42 -13.39 32.60 2.34
CA VAL A 42 -13.73 31.16 2.39
C VAL A 42 -12.80 30.34 1.48
N CYS A 43 -12.55 30.80 0.25
CA CYS A 43 -11.62 30.13 -0.67
C CYS A 43 -10.19 30.13 -0.11
N GLY A 44 -9.73 31.27 0.41
CA GLY A 44 -8.43 31.40 1.06
C GLY A 44 -8.30 30.50 2.28
N ALA A 45 -9.32 30.43 3.14
CA ALA A 45 -9.35 29.56 4.30
C ALA A 45 -9.36 28.08 3.90
N MET A 46 -10.12 27.69 2.87
CA MET A 46 -10.10 26.32 2.35
C MET A 46 -8.72 25.95 1.79
N LEU A 47 -8.12 26.80 0.96
CA LEU A 47 -6.78 26.58 0.41
C LEU A 47 -5.73 26.51 1.52
N TRP A 48 -5.81 27.38 2.52
CA TRP A 48 -4.90 27.37 3.65
C TRP A 48 -5.06 26.11 4.50
N ARG A 49 -6.29 25.68 4.79
CA ARG A 49 -6.55 24.41 5.49
C ARG A 49 -6.04 23.20 4.70
N GLN A 50 -6.26 23.18 3.39
CA GLN A 50 -5.77 22.10 2.52
C GLN A 50 -4.24 22.05 2.49
N ARG A 51 -3.59 23.21 2.31
CA ARG A 51 -2.12 23.31 2.36
C ARG A 51 -1.56 22.94 3.72
N ARG A 52 -2.20 23.38 4.81
CA ARG A 52 -1.78 23.06 6.17
C ARG A 52 -1.96 21.57 6.47
N ALA A 53 -3.02 20.94 5.96
CA ALA A 53 -3.23 19.50 6.09
C ALA A 53 -2.19 18.70 5.29
N SER A 54 -1.87 19.12 4.05
CA SER A 54 -0.84 18.45 3.26
C SER A 54 0.56 18.64 3.85
N GLN A 55 0.87 19.84 4.34
CA GLN A 55 2.13 20.14 5.04
C GLN A 55 2.23 19.37 6.35
N ALA A 56 1.20 19.35 7.19
CA ALA A 56 1.22 18.59 8.44
C ALA A 56 1.44 17.09 8.18
N ARG A 57 0.84 16.54 7.11
CA ARG A 57 1.08 15.15 6.69
C ARG A 57 2.52 14.95 6.23
N ALA A 58 3.05 15.85 5.40
CA ALA A 58 4.43 15.76 4.93
C ALA A 58 5.44 15.88 6.09
N THR A 59 5.20 16.79 7.03
CA THR A 59 6.05 16.96 8.22
C THR A 59 5.98 15.75 9.13
N ALA A 60 4.78 15.21 9.41
CA ALA A 60 4.65 13.99 10.21
C ALA A 60 5.40 12.82 9.55
N VAL A 61 5.27 12.64 8.23
CA VAL A 61 6.01 11.62 7.48
C VAL A 61 7.52 11.86 7.59
N ARG A 62 7.99 13.11 7.46
CA ARG A 62 9.43 13.43 7.62
C ARG A 62 9.94 13.10 9.01
N GLU A 63 9.25 13.50 10.06
CA GLU A 63 9.64 13.25 11.45
C GLU A 63 9.71 11.74 11.75
N ILE A 64 8.72 10.98 11.26
CA ILE A 64 8.71 9.52 11.39
C ILE A 64 9.87 8.91 10.60
N VAL A 65 10.12 9.37 9.37
CA VAL A 65 11.14 8.80 8.51
C VAL A 65 12.52 9.09 9.11
N ASP A 66 12.79 10.32 9.54
CA ASP A 66 14.07 10.74 10.10
C ASP A 66 14.43 10.00 11.39
N GLU A 67 13.46 9.79 12.29
CA GLU A 67 13.69 9.00 13.52
C GLU A 67 13.89 7.50 13.27
N ASN A 68 13.38 6.97 12.16
CA ASN A 68 13.34 5.54 11.87
C ASN A 68 14.16 5.17 10.62
N LEU A 69 15.08 6.04 10.19
CA LEU A 69 15.95 5.83 9.03
C LEU A 69 17.04 4.82 9.37
N PRO A 70 17.39 3.91 8.43
CA PRO A 70 18.56 3.07 8.62
C PRO A 70 19.84 3.92 8.77
N PRO A 71 20.82 3.47 9.56
CA PRO A 71 22.11 4.13 9.70
C PRO A 71 22.79 4.39 8.35
N GLU A 72 23.66 5.41 8.28
CA GLU A 72 24.37 5.79 7.03
C GLU A 72 25.16 4.63 6.39
N ASP A 73 25.60 3.67 7.20
CA ASP A 73 26.40 2.51 6.79
C ASP A 73 25.56 1.29 6.36
N PHE A 74 24.22 1.36 6.42
CA PHE A 74 23.37 0.22 6.12
C PHE A 74 23.28 -0.05 4.61
N GLN A 75 23.88 -1.17 4.20
CA GLN A 75 23.91 -1.66 2.81
C GLN A 75 22.79 -2.68 2.49
N GLY A 76 21.81 -2.83 3.39
CA GLY A 76 20.71 -3.79 3.22
C GLY A 76 19.53 -3.21 2.44
N ALA A 77 18.65 -4.09 1.94
CA ALA A 77 17.45 -3.67 1.21
C ALA A 77 16.48 -2.91 2.12
N VAL A 78 15.89 -1.83 1.60
CA VAL A 78 14.86 -1.05 2.31
C VAL A 78 13.50 -1.43 1.75
N ILE A 79 12.62 -1.96 2.59
CA ILE A 79 11.33 -2.51 2.19
C ILE A 79 10.21 -1.66 2.75
N LEU A 80 9.47 -0.99 1.86
CA LEU A 80 8.30 -0.19 2.20
C LEU A 80 7.07 -1.11 2.30
N VAL A 81 6.63 -1.39 3.53
CA VAL A 81 5.51 -2.29 3.80
C VAL A 81 4.19 -1.53 3.80
N CYS A 82 3.29 -1.93 2.92
CA CYS A 82 2.01 -1.28 2.63
C CYS A 82 0.84 -2.25 2.89
N GLY A 83 -0.31 -1.72 3.30
CA GLY A 83 -1.53 -2.52 3.51
C GLY A 83 -1.69 -3.06 4.93
N ASP A 84 -2.04 -4.34 5.04
CA ASP A 84 -2.39 -5.01 6.30
C ASP A 84 -1.13 -5.51 7.01
N ASN A 85 -0.50 -4.58 7.73
CA ASN A 85 0.87 -4.73 8.23
C ASN A 85 0.94 -5.19 9.69
N SER A 86 -0.21 -5.36 10.36
CA SER A 86 -0.30 -5.80 11.75
C SER A 86 0.49 -7.07 12.11
N PRO A 87 0.59 -8.11 11.25
CA PRO A 87 1.40 -9.29 11.59
C PRO A 87 2.91 -9.05 11.48
N LEU A 88 3.34 -7.98 10.81
CA LEU A 88 4.75 -7.70 10.55
C LEU A 88 5.40 -6.75 11.54
N PHE A 89 4.63 -5.85 12.16
CA PHE A 89 5.16 -4.85 13.10
C PHE A 89 4.60 -5.08 14.51
N VAL A 90 5.47 -4.93 15.52
CA VAL A 90 5.05 -4.96 16.92
C VAL A 90 4.25 -3.69 17.20
N SER A 91 3.15 -3.79 17.95
CA SER A 91 2.28 -2.67 18.32
C SER A 91 3.09 -1.44 18.78
N GLY A 92 3.01 -0.35 18.01
CA GLY A 92 3.69 0.92 18.30
C GLY A 92 4.99 1.18 17.55
N SER A 93 5.59 0.16 16.92
CA SER A 93 6.78 0.31 16.08
C SER A 93 6.40 0.62 14.62
N ARG A 94 7.05 1.63 14.03
CA ARG A 94 6.85 2.00 12.60
C ARG A 94 7.99 1.53 11.69
N HIS A 95 9.01 0.91 12.27
CA HIS A 95 10.06 0.21 11.55
C HIS A 95 10.30 -1.15 12.19
N ARG A 96 10.82 -2.08 11.39
CA ARG A 96 11.32 -3.36 11.88
C ARG A 96 12.65 -3.63 11.20
N GLU A 97 13.68 -3.77 12.01
CA GLU A 97 15.00 -4.19 11.55
C GLU A 97 15.06 -5.72 11.49
N THR A 98 15.55 -6.26 10.37
CA THR A 98 16.00 -7.65 10.30
C THR A 98 17.44 -7.68 9.79
N ARG A 99 18.11 -8.82 9.97
CA ARG A 99 19.49 -9.03 9.48
C ARG A 99 19.66 -8.85 7.96
N GLN A 100 18.56 -8.86 7.20
CA GLN A 100 18.58 -8.83 5.73
C GLN A 100 18.01 -7.52 5.15
N GLY A 101 17.32 -6.71 5.95
CA GLY A 101 16.69 -5.51 5.43
C GLY A 101 15.97 -4.68 6.49
N TRP A 102 15.66 -3.45 6.08
CA TRP A 102 14.97 -2.47 6.91
C TRP A 102 13.53 -2.32 6.43
N TYR A 103 12.56 -2.68 7.28
CA TYR A 103 11.14 -2.61 6.94
C TYR A 103 10.54 -1.34 7.50
N LEU A 104 9.95 -0.51 6.64
CA LEU A 104 9.29 0.74 7.01
C LEU A 104 7.78 0.61 6.81
N TRP A 105 7.02 0.96 7.84
CA TRP A 105 5.57 0.90 7.80
C TRP A 105 4.98 2.11 7.07
N VAL A 106 4.17 1.85 6.04
CA VAL A 106 3.41 2.87 5.31
C VAL A 106 1.94 2.70 5.61
N LYS A 107 1.35 3.69 6.31
CA LYS A 107 -0.05 3.63 6.76
C LYS A 107 -1.04 3.87 5.62
N ASP A 108 -0.79 4.88 4.79
CA ASP A 108 -1.71 5.30 3.73
C ASP A 108 -1.03 5.26 2.35
N ALA A 109 -1.80 4.92 1.31
CA ALA A 109 -1.32 4.95 -0.08
C ALA A 109 -0.81 6.35 -0.51
N GLU A 110 -1.36 7.42 0.07
CA GLU A 110 -0.89 8.79 -0.22
C GLU A 110 0.46 9.12 0.43
N GLN A 111 0.87 8.40 1.49
CA GLN A 111 2.14 8.61 2.17
C GLN A 111 3.31 7.95 1.44
N LEU A 112 3.05 6.86 0.72
CA LEU A 112 4.07 6.13 -0.04
C LEU A 112 4.89 7.04 -0.99
N PRO A 113 4.28 7.82 -1.90
CA PRO A 113 5.05 8.70 -2.80
C PRO A 113 5.74 9.85 -2.07
N LEU A 114 5.17 10.35 -0.96
CA LEU A 114 5.80 11.40 -0.14
C LEU A 114 7.06 10.87 0.55
N LEU A 115 6.98 9.67 1.10
CA LEU A 115 8.09 8.98 1.75
C LEU A 115 9.17 8.64 0.73
N ALA A 116 8.79 8.16 -0.46
CA ALA A 116 9.70 7.93 -1.57
C ALA A 116 10.45 9.21 -2.02
N GLN A 117 9.74 10.33 -2.17
CA GLN A 117 10.34 11.62 -2.48
C GLN A 117 11.31 12.06 -1.38
N HIS A 118 10.93 11.89 -0.12
CA HIS A 118 11.79 12.28 1.00
C HIS A 118 13.06 11.42 1.07
N LEU A 119 12.95 10.09 0.90
CA LEU A 119 14.11 9.19 0.85
C LEU A 119 15.04 9.53 -0.32
N SER A 120 14.49 9.86 -1.50
CA SER A 120 15.29 10.28 -2.64
C SER A 120 16.10 11.57 -2.36
N LEU A 121 15.53 12.50 -1.60
CA LEU A 121 16.19 13.75 -1.20
C LEU A 121 17.26 13.55 -0.12
N VAL A 122 17.01 12.70 0.88
CA VAL A 122 17.92 12.50 2.02
C VAL A 122 19.02 11.48 1.68
N ARG A 123 18.68 10.40 0.97
CA ARG A 123 19.57 9.28 0.65
C ARG A 123 19.35 8.78 -0.79
N PRO A 124 19.87 9.50 -1.81
CA PRO A 124 19.72 9.08 -3.21
C PRO A 124 20.37 7.71 -3.49
N ALA A 125 21.35 7.26 -2.68
CA ALA A 125 21.95 5.94 -2.80
C ALA A 125 20.95 4.79 -2.53
N LEU A 126 20.06 4.97 -1.55
CA LEU A 126 19.04 3.97 -1.19
C LEU A 126 17.92 3.88 -2.23
N ALA A 127 17.75 4.89 -3.09
CA ALA A 127 16.71 4.91 -4.12
C ALA A 127 16.72 3.66 -5.02
N SER A 128 17.90 3.09 -5.26
CA SER A 128 18.09 1.87 -6.08
C SER A 128 17.80 0.56 -5.32
N GLN A 129 17.77 0.60 -3.99
CA GLN A 129 17.63 -0.57 -3.10
C GLN A 129 16.25 -0.64 -2.43
N ILE A 130 15.32 0.23 -2.83
CA ILE A 130 13.98 0.27 -2.29
C ILE A 130 13.09 -0.76 -2.99
N SER A 131 12.50 -1.64 -2.20
CA SER A 131 11.42 -2.54 -2.62
C SER A 131 10.12 -2.15 -1.93
N VAL A 132 9.00 -2.32 -2.60
CA VAL A 132 7.67 -2.14 -1.99
C VAL A 132 7.08 -3.51 -1.71
N MET A 133 6.56 -3.73 -0.51
CA MET A 133 5.86 -4.96 -0.13
C MET A 133 4.42 -4.62 0.23
N LEU A 134 3.46 -5.13 -0.53
CA LEU A 134 2.03 -5.01 -0.26
C LEU A 134 1.57 -6.24 0.52
N ALA A 135 1.37 -6.09 1.83
CA ALA A 135 0.78 -7.11 2.68
C ALA A 135 -0.75 -6.98 2.67
N VAL A 136 -1.44 -8.10 2.53
CA VAL A 136 -2.91 -8.17 2.50
C VAL A 136 -3.39 -9.29 3.42
N VAL A 137 -4.40 -9.02 4.24
CA VAL A 137 -5.13 -10.02 5.02
C VAL A 137 -6.56 -10.02 4.51
N PRO A 138 -6.94 -10.88 3.55
CA PRO A 138 -8.25 -10.81 2.90
C PRO A 138 -9.41 -10.99 3.89
N GLU A 139 -9.19 -11.71 4.99
CA GLU A 139 -10.18 -11.95 6.05
C GLU A 139 -10.60 -10.68 6.81
N GLN A 140 -9.78 -9.63 6.79
CA GLN A 140 -10.11 -8.36 7.44
C GLN A 140 -11.00 -7.47 6.56
N HIS A 141 -11.18 -7.81 5.28
CA HIS A 141 -11.94 -7.01 4.32
C HIS A 141 -13.32 -7.62 4.07
N THR A 142 -14.36 -7.03 4.67
CA THR A 142 -15.76 -7.46 4.52
C THR A 142 -16.35 -7.17 3.13
N SER A 143 -15.77 -6.21 2.40
CA SER A 143 -16.27 -5.70 1.11
C SER A 143 -15.21 -5.85 0.01
N GLY A 144 -15.56 -6.58 -1.05
CA GLY A 144 -14.67 -6.81 -2.20
C GLY A 144 -14.37 -5.55 -3.01
N ASP A 145 -15.32 -4.62 -3.07
CA ASP A 145 -15.17 -3.37 -3.81
C ASP A 145 -14.23 -2.40 -3.10
N ASP A 146 -14.37 -2.27 -1.77
CA ASP A 146 -13.49 -1.43 -0.95
C ASP A 146 -12.05 -1.94 -0.98
N PHE A 147 -11.88 -3.27 -0.92
CA PHE A 147 -10.58 -3.90 -1.06
C PHE A 147 -9.96 -3.63 -2.44
N THR A 148 -10.73 -3.81 -3.53
CA THR A 148 -10.25 -3.55 -4.89
C THR A 148 -9.89 -2.08 -5.09
N GLN A 149 -10.67 -1.17 -4.51
CA GLN A 149 -10.36 0.26 -4.52
C GLN A 149 -9.07 0.56 -3.75
N SER A 150 -8.88 -0.05 -2.58
CA SER A 150 -7.66 0.06 -1.78
C SER A 150 -6.44 -0.44 -2.56
N LEU A 151 -6.52 -1.63 -3.15
CA LEU A 151 -5.45 -2.23 -3.95
C LEU A 151 -5.07 -1.35 -5.15
N ARG A 152 -6.06 -0.84 -5.88
CA ARG A 152 -5.83 0.14 -6.98
C ARG A 152 -5.19 1.44 -6.46
N SER A 153 -5.54 1.88 -5.26
CA SER A 153 -4.94 3.06 -4.64
C SER A 153 -3.46 2.85 -4.36
N TRP A 154 -3.07 1.67 -3.86
CA TRP A 154 -1.68 1.28 -3.64
C TRP A 154 -0.90 1.13 -4.94
N GLN A 155 -1.45 0.46 -5.95
CA GLN A 155 -0.82 0.36 -7.28
C GLN A 155 -0.53 1.75 -7.87
N ARG A 156 -1.50 2.68 -7.78
CA ARG A 156 -1.29 4.07 -8.22
C ARG A 156 -0.20 4.77 -7.42
N ALA A 157 -0.11 4.52 -6.12
CA ALA A 157 0.93 5.08 -5.27
C ALA A 157 2.32 4.57 -5.64
N VAL A 158 2.45 3.27 -5.93
CA VAL A 158 3.70 2.65 -6.42
C VAL A 158 4.13 3.28 -7.75
N VAL A 159 3.21 3.45 -8.70
CA VAL A 159 3.50 4.12 -9.97
C VAL A 159 3.93 5.58 -9.76
N GLN A 160 3.36 6.28 -8.77
CA GLN A 160 3.77 7.65 -8.43
C GLN A 160 5.18 7.72 -7.84
N CYS A 161 5.69 6.64 -7.23
CA CYS A 161 7.07 6.57 -6.74
C CYS A 161 8.10 6.66 -7.87
N ARG A 162 7.72 6.32 -9.11
CA ARG A 162 8.58 6.51 -10.29
C ARG A 162 9.07 7.95 -10.44
N ALA A 163 8.27 8.93 -10.05
CA ALA A 163 8.67 10.34 -10.10
C ALA A 163 9.80 10.67 -9.11
N ALA A 164 9.95 9.89 -8.02
CA ALA A 164 10.96 10.09 -7.00
C ALA A 164 12.25 9.30 -7.27
N PHE A 165 12.13 8.06 -7.78
CA PHE A 165 13.26 7.14 -7.97
C PHE A 165 13.73 7.01 -9.43
N GLY A 166 12.98 7.58 -10.38
CA GLY A 166 13.24 7.43 -11.83
C GLY A 166 12.71 6.13 -12.43
N THR A 167 12.60 5.06 -11.63
CA THR A 167 12.05 3.75 -12.02
C THR A 167 10.90 3.32 -11.11
N ILE A 168 10.12 2.34 -11.56
CA ILE A 168 9.09 1.72 -10.69
C ILE A 168 9.83 0.75 -9.77
N PRO A 169 9.73 0.90 -8.43
CA PRO A 169 10.40 0.01 -7.50
C PRO A 169 9.82 -1.41 -7.63
N PRO A 170 10.62 -2.47 -7.40
CA PRO A 170 10.12 -3.84 -7.38
C PRO A 170 9.01 -3.99 -6.33
N LEU A 171 7.90 -4.60 -6.74
CA LEU A 171 6.72 -4.82 -5.92
C LEU A 171 6.62 -6.30 -5.52
N TRP A 172 6.50 -6.55 -4.22
CA TRP A 172 6.25 -7.86 -3.64
C TRP A 172 4.83 -7.85 -3.06
N THR A 173 4.04 -8.89 -3.33
CA THR A 173 2.73 -9.05 -2.71
C THR A 173 2.78 -10.20 -1.74
N VAL A 174 2.37 -9.95 -0.49
CA VAL A 174 2.27 -10.96 0.56
C VAL A 174 0.82 -11.05 0.98
N THR A 175 0.25 -12.25 0.97
CA THR A 175 -1.12 -12.47 1.43
C THR A 175 -1.09 -13.38 2.65
N TRP A 176 -1.59 -12.88 3.77
CA TRP A 176 -1.72 -13.64 5.01
C TRP A 176 -3.12 -14.24 5.05
N VAL A 177 -3.23 -15.56 5.12
CA VAL A 177 -4.52 -16.24 5.18
C VAL A 177 -4.50 -17.18 6.37
N SER A 178 -5.61 -17.24 7.11
CA SER A 178 -5.72 -18.15 8.24
C SER A 178 -5.66 -19.60 7.76
N PRO A 179 -4.93 -20.46 8.48
CA PRO A 179 -4.80 -21.85 8.11
C PRO A 179 -6.17 -22.54 8.15
N SER A 180 -6.40 -23.46 7.21
CA SER A 180 -7.55 -24.38 7.27
C SER A 180 -7.51 -25.18 8.58
N ALA A 181 -8.67 -25.52 9.14
CA ALA A 181 -8.79 -26.34 10.36
C ALA A 181 -8.04 -27.69 10.26
N ALA A 182 -7.81 -28.19 9.04
CA ALA A 182 -7.00 -29.39 8.76
C ALA A 182 -5.47 -29.19 8.93
N CYS A 183 -5.01 -27.96 9.22
CA CYS A 183 -3.60 -27.57 9.24
C CYS A 183 -3.08 -27.24 10.66
N VAL A 184 -3.91 -27.37 11.70
CA VAL A 184 -3.59 -26.91 13.07
C VAL A 184 -2.48 -27.74 13.75
N GLU A 185 -2.29 -29.01 13.34
CA GLU A 185 -1.29 -29.92 13.91
C GLU A 185 -0.24 -30.41 12.89
N ALA A 186 -0.28 -29.93 11.65
CA ALA A 186 0.62 -30.40 10.58
C ALA A 186 1.98 -29.68 10.63
N GLU A 187 3.06 -30.39 10.28
CA GLU A 187 4.38 -29.77 10.08
C GLU A 187 4.31 -28.67 9.00
N PRO A 188 5.10 -27.59 9.13
CA PRO A 188 5.07 -26.48 8.18
C PRO A 188 5.53 -26.95 6.79
N VAL A 189 4.60 -26.94 5.85
CA VAL A 189 4.85 -27.27 4.44
C VAL A 189 5.00 -25.98 3.64
N TRP A 190 6.03 -25.93 2.79
CA TRP A 190 6.27 -24.78 1.92
C TRP A 190 5.85 -25.09 0.50
N PHE A 191 4.97 -24.27 -0.06
CA PHE A 191 4.57 -24.36 -1.46
C PHE A 191 5.33 -23.31 -2.26
N THR A 192 5.96 -23.74 -3.35
CA THR A 192 6.70 -22.87 -4.26
C THR A 192 6.16 -23.03 -5.67
N THR A 193 5.86 -21.90 -6.31
CA THR A 193 5.60 -21.85 -7.74
C THR A 193 6.71 -21.01 -8.36
N VAL A 194 7.40 -21.57 -9.36
CA VAL A 194 8.53 -20.91 -10.02
C VAL A 194 8.19 -20.85 -11.49
N SER A 195 8.22 -19.66 -12.10
CA SER A 195 7.81 -19.45 -13.51
C SER A 195 8.56 -20.33 -14.53
N GLN A 196 9.71 -20.90 -14.16
CA GLN A 196 10.51 -21.80 -14.99
C GLN A 196 10.12 -23.29 -14.89
N ARG A 197 9.26 -23.67 -13.94
CA ARG A 197 8.80 -25.05 -13.76
C ARG A 197 7.27 -25.10 -13.83
N THR A 198 6.75 -26.04 -14.61
CA THR A 198 5.31 -26.27 -14.71
C THR A 198 4.82 -26.95 -13.43
N GLY A 199 4.02 -26.22 -12.63
CA GLY A 199 3.30 -26.76 -11.48
C GLY A 199 3.87 -26.35 -10.11
N ILE A 200 3.04 -26.53 -9.08
CA ILE A 200 3.35 -26.23 -7.69
C ILE A 200 4.26 -27.31 -7.11
N GLN A 201 5.32 -26.87 -6.45
CA GLN A 201 6.36 -27.69 -5.84
C GLN A 201 6.24 -27.58 -4.32
N VAL A 202 6.17 -28.71 -3.64
CA VAL A 202 5.96 -28.84 -2.20
C VAL A 202 7.30 -29.20 -1.56
N TYR A 203 7.83 -28.31 -0.75
CA TYR A 203 9.01 -28.56 0.06
C TYR A 203 8.60 -29.01 1.45
N GLN A 204 9.01 -30.22 1.79
CA GLN A 204 8.87 -30.78 3.13
C GLN A 204 10.24 -30.87 3.81
N PRO A 205 10.33 -30.51 5.10
CA PRO A 205 11.52 -30.83 5.90
C PRO A 205 11.77 -32.34 5.79
N CYS A 206 13.00 -32.75 5.48
CA CYS A 206 13.46 -34.15 5.29
C CYS A 206 13.18 -34.83 3.93
N GLN A 207 12.11 -34.52 3.20
CA GLN A 207 11.77 -35.22 1.93
C GLN A 207 12.16 -34.46 0.65
N GLY A 208 12.61 -33.21 0.78
CA GLY A 208 13.03 -32.41 -0.37
C GLY A 208 11.84 -31.79 -1.10
N ASN A 209 11.99 -31.57 -2.42
CA ASN A 209 10.98 -30.91 -3.24
C ASN A 209 10.21 -31.94 -4.07
N VAL A 210 8.90 -32.03 -3.86
CA VAL A 210 8.00 -33.00 -4.49
C VAL A 210 6.90 -32.25 -5.25
N SER A 211 6.41 -32.78 -6.37
CA SER A 211 5.29 -32.12 -7.06
C SER A 211 3.99 -32.19 -6.24
N LEU A 212 3.09 -31.21 -6.35
CA LEU A 212 1.81 -31.21 -5.63
C LEU A 212 0.97 -32.47 -5.91
N THR A 213 1.02 -32.99 -7.13
CA THR A 213 0.28 -34.19 -7.55
C THR A 213 0.88 -35.48 -6.98
N GLU A 214 2.20 -35.55 -6.80
CA GLU A 214 2.85 -36.66 -6.11
C GLU A 214 2.61 -36.56 -4.61
N TRP A 215 2.77 -35.38 -4.02
CA TRP A 215 2.57 -35.15 -2.60
C TRP A 215 1.13 -35.45 -2.11
N THR A 216 0.12 -35.17 -2.95
CA THR A 216 -1.27 -35.55 -2.67
C THR A 216 -1.53 -37.05 -2.84
N ARG A 217 -0.71 -37.76 -3.64
CA ARG A 217 -0.81 -39.22 -3.85
C ARG A 217 0.04 -40.04 -2.88
N GLU A 218 1.08 -39.46 -2.28
CA GLU A 218 2.07 -40.17 -1.47
C GLU A 218 1.54 -40.49 -0.06
N THR A 219 0.69 -41.52 -0.04
CA THR A 219 0.22 -42.49 0.96
C THR A 219 0.07 -42.19 2.47
N GLY A 220 -1.04 -42.73 3.01
CA GLY A 220 -1.43 -42.89 4.42
C GLY A 220 -2.94 -42.63 4.57
N SER A 221 -3.74 -43.66 4.90
CA SER A 221 -5.23 -43.61 5.04
C SER A 221 -5.75 -42.35 5.73
N ASP A 222 -5.01 -41.85 6.72
CA ASP A 222 -5.49 -40.83 7.65
C ASP A 222 -5.05 -39.40 7.27
N GLY A 223 -4.13 -39.24 6.30
CA GLY A 223 -3.56 -37.94 5.90
C GLY A 223 -3.92 -37.47 4.49
N CYS A 224 -4.62 -38.29 3.71
CA CYS A 224 -4.98 -37.95 2.32
C CYS A 224 -5.98 -36.79 2.25
N LEU A 225 -7.02 -36.82 3.09
CA LEU A 225 -8.06 -35.77 3.11
C LEU A 225 -7.51 -34.42 3.58
N SER A 226 -6.61 -34.41 4.57
CA SER A 226 -5.99 -33.16 5.04
C SER A 226 -5.11 -32.54 3.97
N ARG A 227 -4.23 -33.31 3.30
CA ARG A 227 -3.41 -32.81 2.18
C ARG A 227 -4.23 -32.37 0.98
N LEU A 228 -5.31 -33.09 0.65
CA LEU A 228 -6.22 -32.71 -0.42
C LEU A 228 -6.95 -31.39 -0.09
N SER A 229 -7.39 -31.22 1.16
CA SER A 229 -7.97 -29.95 1.62
C SER A 229 -6.96 -28.79 1.57
N GLN A 230 -5.69 -29.05 1.89
CA GLN A 230 -4.61 -28.06 1.79
C GLN A 230 -4.34 -27.68 0.34
N GLY A 231 -4.35 -28.65 -0.59
CA GLY A 231 -4.25 -28.40 -2.03
C GLY A 231 -5.41 -27.57 -2.57
N LEU A 232 -6.65 -27.93 -2.24
CA LEU A 232 -7.85 -27.17 -2.64
C LEU A 232 -7.86 -25.73 -2.07
N TRP A 233 -7.43 -25.58 -0.82
CA TRP A 233 -7.29 -24.26 -0.19
C TRP A 233 -6.24 -23.40 -0.89
N LEU A 234 -5.10 -24.00 -1.26
CA LEU A 234 -4.05 -23.32 -2.01
C LEU A 234 -4.51 -22.93 -3.42
N ASP A 235 -5.19 -23.83 -4.13
CA ASP A 235 -5.74 -23.55 -5.47
C ASP A 235 -6.77 -22.42 -5.43
N GLY A 236 -7.65 -22.40 -4.41
CA GLY A 236 -8.59 -21.31 -4.21
C GLY A 236 -7.89 -19.97 -3.96
N LEU A 237 -6.79 -19.98 -3.18
CA LEU A 237 -5.98 -18.79 -2.91
C LEU A 237 -5.26 -18.29 -4.16
N LEU A 238 -4.68 -19.20 -4.96
CA LEU A 238 -4.01 -18.86 -6.21
C LEU A 238 -4.98 -18.30 -7.24
N ALA A 239 -6.14 -18.93 -7.42
CA ALA A 239 -7.19 -18.43 -8.31
C ALA A 239 -7.67 -17.02 -7.89
N TRP A 240 -7.80 -16.78 -6.57
CA TRP A 240 -8.14 -15.47 -6.04
C TRP A 240 -7.07 -14.40 -6.33
N GLN A 241 -5.79 -14.78 -6.28
CA GLN A 241 -4.65 -13.91 -6.61
C GLN A 241 -4.57 -13.63 -8.11
N GLU A 242 -4.70 -14.64 -8.96
CA GLU A 242 -4.64 -14.50 -10.42
C GLU A 242 -5.71 -13.54 -10.92
N GLN A 243 -6.96 -13.70 -10.46
CA GLN A 243 -8.09 -12.85 -10.85
C GLN A 243 -7.88 -11.36 -10.50
N ARG A 244 -7.00 -11.04 -9.55
CA ARG A 244 -6.73 -9.67 -9.08
C ARG A 244 -5.36 -9.14 -9.51
N SER A 245 -4.55 -9.98 -10.15
CA SER A 245 -3.25 -9.61 -10.73
C SER A 245 -3.37 -9.05 -12.15
N GLN A 246 -4.49 -9.32 -12.85
CA GLN A 246 -4.86 -8.75 -14.16
C GLN A 246 -5.47 -7.34 -14.03
#